data_AF-A0A372JBB3-F1
#
_entry.id   AF-A0A372JBB3-F1
#
_cell.length_a   1.000
_cell.length_b   1.000
_cell.length_c   1.000
_cell.angle_alpha   90.00
_cell.angle_beta   90.00
_cell.angle_gamma   90.00
#
_symmetry.space_group_name_H-M   'P 1'
#
loop_
_entity.id
_entity.type
_entity.pdbx_description
1 polymer ?
#
loop_
_entity_poly.entity_id
_entity_poly.type
_entity_poly.pdbx_seq_one_letter_code
_entity_poly.pdbx_strand_id
1 'polypeptide(L)'
;PARLRASARLRASARLREDRGAPSLEFAAGFPITLVVIFVAYQAWVSATTVERVENIARTGARQASQDYAPSRCRTYALGAKPNWINQYDVEGGATKVDGTDGVYCRVKARLPLIWKGIPIDYTVTRSFTLPLG
;
A
#
# COMPACT_ATOMS: atom_id res chain seq x y z
N PRO A 1 0.90 10.64 -70.17
CA PRO A 1 -0.04 9.94 -69.25
C PRO A 1 0.59 8.94 -68.24
N ALA A 2 1.67 8.22 -68.59
CA ALA A 2 2.25 7.19 -67.70
C ALA A 2 2.98 7.73 -66.44
N ARG A 3 3.67 8.88 -66.54
CA ARG A 3 4.43 9.46 -65.41
C ARG A 3 3.54 9.97 -64.25
N LEU A 4 2.35 10.49 -64.55
CA LEU A 4 1.39 10.94 -63.54
C LEU A 4 0.85 9.79 -62.66
N ARG A 5 0.65 8.60 -63.26
CA ARG A 5 0.18 7.42 -62.52
C ARG A 5 1.24 6.83 -61.59
N ALA A 6 2.53 6.91 -61.95
CA ALA A 6 3.64 6.47 -61.11
C ALA A 6 3.78 7.34 -59.84
N SER A 7 3.69 8.66 -59.99
CA SER A 7 3.76 9.60 -58.86
C SER A 7 2.59 9.46 -57.89
N ALA A 8 1.39 9.18 -58.40
CA ALA A 8 0.21 8.94 -57.56
C ALA A 8 0.34 7.65 -56.73
N ARG A 9 0.87 6.58 -57.32
CA ARG A 9 1.12 5.31 -56.61
C ARG A 9 2.17 5.43 -55.51
N LEU A 10 3.26 6.16 -55.78
CA LEU A 10 4.30 6.43 -54.77
C LEU A 10 3.74 7.23 -53.59
N ARG A 11 2.94 8.28 -53.84
CA ARG A 11 2.29 9.06 -52.77
C ARG A 11 1.27 8.26 -51.96
N ALA A 12 0.49 7.39 -52.60
CA ALA A 12 -0.46 6.51 -51.89
C ALA A 12 0.27 5.49 -51.01
N SER A 13 1.38 4.92 -51.51
CA SER A 13 2.21 3.99 -50.72
C SER A 13 2.91 4.65 -49.53
N ALA A 14 3.28 5.93 -49.66
CA ALA A 14 3.83 6.72 -48.55
C ALA A 14 2.78 6.98 -47.46
N ARG A 15 1.55 7.38 -47.83
CA ARG A 15 0.44 7.59 -46.87
C ARG A 15 0.08 6.30 -46.11
N LEU A 16 -0.02 5.17 -46.81
CA LEU A 16 -0.26 3.86 -46.19
C LEU A 16 0.90 3.36 -45.29
N ARG A 17 2.09 3.97 -45.40
CA ARG A 17 3.22 3.70 -44.52
C ARG A 17 3.21 4.61 -43.29
N GLU A 18 2.71 5.83 -43.44
CA GLU A 18 2.52 6.82 -42.38
C GLU A 18 1.44 6.37 -41.38
N ASP A 19 0.33 5.80 -41.88
CA ASP A 19 -0.76 5.26 -41.05
C ASP A 19 -0.38 3.97 -40.29
N ARG A 20 0.65 3.24 -40.74
CA ARG A 20 1.10 1.99 -40.09
C ARG A 20 1.85 2.20 -38.77
N GLY A 21 2.29 3.43 -38.48
CA GLY A 21 2.95 3.79 -37.21
C GLY A 21 2.04 4.52 -36.22
N ALA A 22 0.98 5.17 -36.72
CA ALA A 22 0.02 5.94 -35.91
C ALA A 22 -0.57 5.14 -34.72
N PRO A 23 -1.13 3.92 -34.90
CA PRO A 23 -1.69 3.19 -33.77
C PRO A 23 -0.62 2.80 -32.75
N SER A 24 0.60 2.47 -33.18
CA SER A 24 1.70 2.13 -32.25
C SER A 24 2.13 3.33 -31.41
N LEU A 25 2.11 4.54 -31.99
CA LEU A 25 2.40 5.79 -31.29
C LEU A 25 1.30 6.19 -30.29
N GLU A 26 0.03 5.99 -30.65
CA GLU A 26 -1.10 6.22 -29.74
C GLU A 26 -1.05 5.30 -28.51
N PHE A 27 -0.75 4.01 -28.71
CA PHE A 27 -0.54 3.07 -27.60
C PHE A 27 0.70 3.42 -26.77
N ALA A 28 1.81 3.81 -27.41
CA ALA A 28 3.03 4.20 -26.71
C ALA A 28 2.82 5.44 -25.82
N ALA A 29 1.95 6.38 -26.22
CA ALA A 29 1.59 7.53 -25.42
C ALA A 29 0.64 7.19 -24.25
N GLY A 30 -0.31 6.27 -24.46
CA GLY A 30 -1.26 5.85 -23.42
C GLY A 30 -0.65 4.94 -22.35
N PHE A 31 0.26 4.05 -22.75
CA PHE A 31 0.88 3.08 -21.86
C PHE A 31 1.49 3.65 -20.56
N PRO A 32 2.35 4.69 -20.58
CA PRO A 32 2.91 5.25 -19.35
C PRO A 32 1.82 5.85 -18.44
N ILE A 33 0.78 6.45 -19.00
CA ILE A 33 -0.36 6.99 -18.23
C ILE A 33 -1.10 5.85 -17.52
N THR A 34 -1.38 4.76 -18.23
CA THR A 34 -2.01 3.58 -17.63
C THR A 34 -1.17 2.99 -16.50
N LEU A 35 0.15 2.91 -16.68
CA LEU A 35 1.06 2.45 -15.61
C LEU A 35 1.02 3.35 -14.37
N VAL A 36 0.96 4.68 -14.55
CA VAL A 36 0.80 5.62 -13.43
C VAL A 36 -0.52 5.40 -12.69
N VAL A 37 -1.62 5.20 -13.42
CA VAL A 37 -2.93 4.92 -12.80
C VAL A 37 -2.91 3.60 -12.02
N ILE A 38 -2.38 2.53 -12.61
CA ILE A 38 -2.22 1.23 -11.93
C ILE A 38 -1.36 1.39 -10.68
N PHE A 39 -0.26 2.14 -10.77
CA PHE A 39 0.62 2.41 -9.65
C PHE A 39 -0.09 3.14 -8.52
N VAL A 40 -0.85 4.20 -8.82
CA VAL A 40 -1.63 4.95 -7.82
C VAL A 40 -2.68 4.05 -7.16
N ALA A 41 -3.40 3.23 -7.94
CA ALA A 41 -4.36 2.27 -7.41
C ALA A 41 -3.68 1.24 -6.48
N TYR A 42 -2.51 0.73 -6.88
CA TYR A 42 -1.71 -0.16 -6.06
C TYR A 42 -1.26 0.51 -4.75
N GLN A 43 -0.80 1.76 -4.79
CA GLN A 43 -0.43 2.51 -3.58
C GLN A 43 -1.62 2.70 -2.63
N ALA A 44 -2.80 3.00 -3.16
CA ALA A 44 -4.02 3.13 -2.38
C ALA A 44 -4.45 1.79 -1.74
N TRP A 45 -4.27 0.68 -2.45
CA TRP A 45 -4.54 -0.64 -1.91
C TRP A 45 -3.55 -1.03 -0.80
N VAL A 46 -2.26 -0.77 -0.98
CA VAL A 46 -1.22 -1.01 0.04
C VAL A 46 -1.44 -0.14 1.28
N SER A 47 -1.87 1.11 1.12
CA SER A 47 -2.16 1.99 2.25
C SER A 47 -3.34 1.48 3.09
N ALA A 48 -4.45 1.13 2.44
CA ALA A 48 -5.64 0.59 3.10
C ALA A 48 -5.33 -0.70 3.86
N THR A 49 -4.69 -1.66 3.19
CA THR A 49 -4.31 -2.95 3.80
C THR A 49 -3.34 -2.77 4.96
N THR A 50 -2.44 -1.78 4.92
CA THR A 50 -1.55 -1.50 6.06
C THR A 50 -2.33 -1.00 7.28
N VAL A 51 -3.31 -0.10 7.09
CA VAL A 51 -4.14 0.39 8.20
C VAL A 51 -4.92 -0.75 8.87
N GLU A 52 -5.57 -1.59 8.06
CA GLU A 52 -6.33 -2.75 8.55
C GLU A 52 -5.44 -3.72 9.33
N ARG A 53 -4.23 -3.99 8.83
CA ARG A 53 -3.30 -4.91 9.49
C ARG A 53 -2.75 -4.35 10.79
N VAL A 54 -2.42 -3.06 10.84
CA VAL A 54 -1.95 -2.40 12.07
C VAL A 54 -3.01 -2.44 13.16
N GLU A 55 -4.27 -2.21 12.81
CA GLU A 55 -5.38 -2.34 13.75
C GLU A 55 -5.55 -3.78 14.24
N ASN A 56 -5.50 -4.75 13.33
CA ASN A 56 -5.61 -6.16 13.69
C ASN A 56 -4.47 -6.58 14.65
N ILE A 57 -3.24 -6.15 14.38
CA ILE A 57 -2.08 -6.42 15.25
C ILE A 57 -2.31 -5.85 16.66
N ALA A 58 -2.76 -4.59 16.76
CA ALA A 58 -3.02 -3.96 18.05
C ALA A 58 -4.12 -4.68 18.84
N ARG A 59 -5.20 -5.06 18.15
CA ARG A 59 -6.35 -5.77 18.74
C ARG A 59 -5.98 -7.18 19.18
N THR A 60 -5.25 -7.95 18.36
CA THR A 60 -4.80 -9.30 18.71
C THR A 60 -3.82 -9.26 19.88
N GLY A 61 -2.85 -8.33 19.86
CA GLY A 61 -1.90 -8.16 20.96
C GLY A 61 -2.61 -7.85 22.28
N ALA A 62 -3.50 -6.87 22.29
CA ALA A 62 -4.25 -6.48 23.48
C ALA A 62 -5.14 -7.62 24.01
N ARG A 63 -5.80 -8.35 23.10
CA ARG A 63 -6.69 -9.46 23.48
C ARG A 63 -5.94 -10.60 24.13
N GLN A 64 -4.84 -11.06 23.53
CA GLN A 64 -4.05 -12.16 24.10
C GLN A 64 -3.36 -11.76 25.41
N ALA A 65 -2.83 -10.53 25.48
CA ALA A 65 -2.23 -10.03 26.72
C ALA A 65 -3.25 -9.84 27.86
N SER A 66 -4.49 -9.47 27.54
CA SER A 66 -5.57 -9.41 28.51
C SER A 66 -5.98 -10.81 29.00
N GLN A 67 -6.17 -11.76 28.08
CA GLN A 67 -6.54 -13.15 28.40
C GLN A 67 -5.50 -13.87 29.28
N ASP A 68 -4.22 -13.58 29.08
CA ASP A 68 -3.14 -14.18 29.87
C ASP A 68 -2.81 -13.40 31.15
N TYR A 69 -3.55 -12.33 31.46
CA TYR A 69 -3.27 -11.40 32.57
C TYR A 69 -1.81 -10.89 32.56
N ALA A 70 -1.22 -10.74 31.37
CA ALA A 70 0.19 -10.43 31.18
C ALA A 70 0.37 -9.17 30.29
N PRO A 71 0.16 -7.95 30.83
CA PRO A 71 0.22 -6.71 30.06
C PRO A 71 1.57 -6.48 29.34
N SER A 72 2.67 -6.96 29.93
CA SER A 72 4.02 -6.88 29.37
C SER A 72 4.22 -7.75 28.11
N ARG A 73 3.34 -8.73 27.88
CA ARG A 73 3.43 -9.66 26.74
C ARG A 73 2.74 -9.15 25.48
N CYS A 74 2.08 -7.98 25.52
CA CYS A 74 1.38 -7.45 24.35
C CYS A 74 2.26 -7.34 23.11
N ARG A 75 3.51 -6.87 23.30
CA ARG A 75 4.49 -6.80 22.21
C ARG A 75 4.74 -8.15 21.57
N THR A 76 4.86 -9.22 22.36
CA THR A 76 5.13 -10.57 21.84
C THR A 76 3.96 -11.06 20.98
N TYR A 77 2.73 -10.89 21.47
CA TYR A 77 1.51 -11.30 20.77
C TYR A 77 1.23 -10.48 19.51
N ALA A 78 1.41 -9.16 19.59
CA ALA A 78 1.34 -8.28 18.44
C ALA A 78 2.37 -8.67 17.36
N LEU A 79 3.62 -8.97 17.74
CA LEU A 79 4.63 -9.40 16.78
C LEU A 79 4.34 -10.77 16.18
N GLY A 80 3.70 -11.69 16.91
CA GLY A 80 3.22 -12.96 16.37
C GLY A 80 2.11 -12.81 15.33
N ALA A 81 1.28 -11.77 15.44
CA ALA A 81 0.23 -11.43 14.47
C ALA A 81 0.72 -10.56 13.30
N LYS A 82 1.97 -10.08 13.34
CA LYS A 82 2.52 -9.15 12.36
C LYS A 82 2.89 -9.89 11.06
N PRO A 83 2.46 -9.39 9.88
CA PRO A 83 2.92 -9.94 8.63
C PRO A 83 4.38 -9.58 8.33
N ASN A 84 5.05 -10.41 7.54
CA ASN A 84 6.49 -10.31 7.25
C ASN A 84 6.87 -9.07 6.40
N TRP A 85 5.93 -8.50 5.65
CA TRP A 85 6.19 -7.36 4.77
C TRP A 85 6.20 -5.99 5.50
N ILE A 86 5.71 -5.92 6.74
CA ILE A 86 5.81 -4.71 7.59
C ILE A 86 7.16 -4.75 8.32
N ASN A 87 8.14 -3.99 7.81
CA ASN A 87 9.51 -3.99 8.34
C ASN A 87 9.81 -2.80 9.27
N GLN A 88 9.11 -1.68 9.09
CA GLN A 88 9.30 -0.48 9.91
C GLN A 88 8.10 -0.31 10.85
N TYR A 89 8.26 -0.73 12.09
CA TYR A 89 7.20 -0.71 13.09
C TYR A 89 7.76 -0.46 14.49
N ASP A 90 6.88 0.01 15.36
CA ASP A 90 7.09 0.15 16.79
C ASP A 90 5.85 -0.38 17.51
N VAL A 91 6.06 -1.17 18.56
CA VAL A 91 4.98 -1.79 19.33
C VAL A 91 5.25 -1.55 20.81
N GLU A 92 4.35 -0.79 21.41
CA GLU A 92 4.32 -0.49 22.83
C GLU A 92 3.11 -1.19 23.44
N GLY A 93 3.26 -1.71 24.65
CA GLY A 93 2.13 -2.26 25.40
C GLY A 93 2.45 -2.37 26.87
N GLY A 94 1.43 -2.30 27.70
CA GLY A 94 1.59 -2.31 29.14
C GLY A 94 0.26 -2.28 29.89
N ALA A 95 0.37 -2.22 31.21
CA ALA A 95 -0.78 -2.10 32.09
C ALA A 95 -1.38 -0.68 32.00
N THR A 96 -2.69 -0.61 32.09
CA THR A 96 -3.45 0.64 32.21
C THR A 96 -4.67 0.41 33.10
N LYS A 97 -5.44 1.45 33.38
CA LYS A 97 -6.77 1.34 33.96
C LYS A 97 -7.85 1.59 32.89
N VAL A 98 -8.92 0.81 32.93
CA VAL A 98 -10.14 1.00 32.11
C VAL A 98 -11.32 1.03 33.07
N ASP A 99 -11.99 2.18 33.17
CA ASP A 99 -13.15 2.38 34.07
C ASP A 99 -12.88 1.94 35.53
N GLY A 100 -11.67 2.22 36.03
CA GLY A 100 -11.22 1.87 37.38
C GLY A 100 -10.71 0.42 37.55
N THR A 101 -10.90 -0.45 36.56
CA THR A 101 -10.39 -1.82 36.55
C THR A 101 -9.02 -1.92 35.90
N ASP A 102 -8.24 -2.95 36.26
CA ASP A 102 -6.97 -3.22 35.57
C ASP A 102 -7.23 -3.56 34.10
N GLY A 103 -6.37 -3.06 33.23
CA GLY A 103 -6.47 -3.27 31.79
C GLY A 103 -5.11 -3.32 31.11
N VAL A 104 -5.14 -3.64 29.83
CA VAL A 104 -3.98 -3.69 28.94
C VAL A 104 -4.20 -2.71 27.81
N TYR A 105 -3.19 -1.90 27.51
CA TYR A 105 -3.13 -1.16 26.26
C TYR A 105 -2.06 -1.76 25.35
N CYS A 106 -2.34 -1.71 24.05
CA CYS A 106 -1.38 -2.02 23.01
C CYS A 106 -1.43 -0.94 21.94
N ARG A 107 -0.29 -0.32 21.67
CA ARG A 107 -0.11 0.69 20.64
C ARG A 107 0.86 0.17 19.60
N VAL A 108 0.41 0.16 18.36
CA VAL A 108 1.18 -0.26 17.20
C VAL A 108 1.33 0.94 16.28
N LYS A 109 2.59 1.24 15.95
CA LYS A 109 2.96 2.22 14.93
C LYS A 109 3.59 1.44 13.78
N ALA A 110 3.18 1.68 12.56
CA ALA A 110 3.86 1.14 11.38
C ALA A 110 3.94 2.19 10.28
N ARG A 111 5.08 2.22 9.59
CA ARG A 111 5.26 3.07 8.41
C ARG A 111 4.73 2.37 7.18
N LEU A 112 4.04 3.13 6.34
CA LEU A 112 3.57 2.65 5.05
C LEU A 112 4.76 2.30 4.15
N PRO A 113 4.77 1.12 3.52
CA PRO A 113 5.83 0.76 2.58
C PRO A 113 5.61 1.49 1.25
N LEU A 114 6.12 2.73 1.16
CA LEU A 114 6.13 3.48 -0.09
C LEU A 114 7.18 2.91 -1.04
N ILE A 115 6.79 2.71 -2.30
CA ILE A 115 7.73 2.25 -3.34
C ILE A 115 8.76 3.35 -3.65
N TRP A 116 8.37 4.62 -3.55
CA TRP A 116 9.25 5.74 -3.88
C TRP A 116 9.97 6.26 -2.63
N LYS A 117 11.26 5.91 -2.49
CA LYS A 117 12.11 6.40 -1.39
C LYS A 117 12.58 7.86 -1.55
N GLY A 118 12.34 8.47 -2.72
CA GLY A 118 12.81 9.83 -3.07
C GLY A 118 11.80 10.94 -2.79
N ILE A 119 10.57 10.61 -2.38
CA ILE A 119 9.56 11.59 -1.97
C ILE A 119 9.42 11.46 -0.44
N PRO A 120 9.64 12.54 0.34
CA PRO A 120 9.59 12.50 1.80
C PRO A 120 8.15 12.44 2.32
N ILE A 121 7.43 11.36 1.99
CA ILE A 121 6.10 11.08 2.52
C ILE A 121 6.27 10.08 3.66
N ASP A 122 6.58 10.56 4.87
CA ASP A 122 6.67 9.72 6.07
C ASP A 122 5.28 9.44 6.64
N TYR A 123 4.51 8.60 5.96
CA TYR A 123 3.17 8.24 6.44
C TYR A 123 3.25 7.10 7.47
N THR A 124 3.05 7.45 8.74
CA THR A 124 3.04 6.52 9.87
C THR A 124 1.63 6.32 10.38
N VAL A 125 1.16 5.07 10.38
CA VAL A 125 -0.13 4.68 10.96
C VAL A 125 0.09 4.31 12.41
N THR A 126 -0.61 4.99 13.32
CA THR A 126 -0.64 4.65 14.74
C THR A 126 -2.02 4.18 15.14
N ARG A 127 -2.14 2.99 15.70
CA ARG A 127 -3.38 2.48 16.30
C ARG A 127 -3.10 2.01 17.71
N SER A 128 -4.00 2.37 18.63
CA SER A 128 -3.98 1.90 20.00
C SER A 128 -5.30 1.19 20.31
N PHE A 129 -5.20 0.07 21.01
CA PHE A 129 -6.34 -0.68 21.51
C PHE A 129 -6.16 -0.94 23.00
N THR A 130 -7.24 -0.75 23.75
CA THR A 130 -7.23 -0.91 25.21
C THR A 130 -8.36 -1.84 25.61
N LEU A 131 -8.06 -2.79 26.50
CA LEU A 131 -9.02 -3.76 27.03
C LEU A 131 -8.91 -3.82 28.55
N PRO A 132 -10.01 -4.01 29.29
CA PRO A 132 -9.93 -4.46 30.68
C PRO A 132 -9.30 -5.86 30.73
N LEU A 133 -8.69 -6.20 31.87
CA LEU A 133 -8.27 -7.56 32.19
C LEU A 133 -9.51 -8.40 32.47
N GLY A 134 -9.67 -9.49 31.72
CA GLY A 134 -10.88 -10.31 31.77
C GLY A 134 -10.68 -11.64 31.08
#